data_AF-A0A510UJ03-F1
#
_entry.id   AF-A0A510UJ03-F1
#
_cell.length_a   1.000
_cell.length_b   1.000
_cell.length_c   1.000
_cell.angle_alpha   90.00
_cell.angle_beta   90.00
_cell.angle_gamma   90.00
#
_symmetry.space_group_name_H-M   'P 1'
#
loop_
_entity.id
_entity.type
_entity.pdbx_description
1 polymer ?
#
loop_
_entity_poly.entity_id
_entity_poly.type
_entity_poly.pdbx_seq_one_letter_code
_entity_poly.pdbx_strand_id
1 'polypeptide(L)'
;MNARTPINTDHEAAQFYSFRTHQVPLPVEYGKKTGNTPDGRRAGMPFGPGANPMHGRDENGAVASLTSVSKLPFAYAKDGISYTFSIVPNSLGKDEDAQKQNLAALMDGYFHHEAATVNEGIEGGQHLNVNVLNRDTLLDAVEHPEKYPQLTIRVSGYAVRFNSLTREQQQDVISRTFTEQM
;
A
#
# COMPACT_ATOMS: atom_id res chain seq x y z
N MET A 1 -4.21 -11.39 63.74
CA MET A 1 -4.82 -11.39 62.40
C MET A 1 -3.97 -10.54 61.48
N ASN A 2 -3.33 -11.14 60.49
CA ASN A 2 -2.95 -10.50 59.23
C ASN A 2 -2.55 -11.62 58.27
N ALA A 3 -3.55 -12.13 57.55
CA ALA A 3 -3.34 -13.07 56.45
C ALA A 3 -2.77 -12.28 55.26
N ARG A 4 -1.53 -12.58 54.86
CA ARG A 4 -1.03 -12.19 53.54
C ARG A 4 -1.57 -13.20 52.54
N THR A 5 -2.55 -12.79 51.75
CA THR A 5 -2.97 -13.52 50.56
C THR A 5 -1.83 -13.45 49.54
N PRO A 6 -1.38 -14.56 48.92
CA PRO A 6 -0.44 -14.49 47.82
C PRO A 6 -1.15 -13.88 46.61
N ILE A 7 -0.55 -12.85 46.01
CA ILE A 7 -0.96 -12.35 44.70
C ILE A 7 -0.54 -13.43 43.69
N ASN A 8 -1.51 -14.09 43.08
CA ASN A 8 -1.24 -14.99 41.97
C ASN A 8 -0.82 -14.16 40.76
N THR A 9 0.42 -14.32 40.30
CA THR A 9 0.99 -13.66 39.12
C THR A 9 0.98 -14.57 37.90
N ASP A 10 -0.08 -15.35 37.70
CA ASP A 10 -0.33 -16.05 36.45
C ASP A 10 -1.00 -15.08 35.46
N HIS A 11 -0.21 -14.15 34.90
CA HIS A 11 -0.63 -13.45 33.69
C HIS A 11 -0.47 -14.42 32.50
N GLU A 12 -1.51 -15.22 32.24
CA GLU A 12 -1.67 -15.82 30.91
C GLU A 12 -1.70 -14.68 29.89
N ALA A 13 -0.71 -14.64 29.00
CA ALA A 13 -0.73 -13.72 27.88
C ALA A 13 -1.88 -14.11 26.95
N ALA A 14 -3.02 -13.42 27.05
CA ALA A 14 -4.09 -13.54 26.07
C ALA A 14 -3.56 -13.00 24.73
N GLN A 15 -3.17 -13.91 23.83
CA GLN A 15 -2.79 -13.58 22.46
C GLN A 15 -4.05 -13.53 21.60
N PHE A 16 -4.35 -12.36 21.05
CA PHE A 16 -5.40 -12.18 20.05
C PHE A 16 -4.78 -12.25 18.66
N TYR A 17 -5.30 -13.13 17.80
CA TYR A 17 -4.90 -13.23 16.41
C TYR A 17 -5.69 -12.22 15.57
N SER A 18 -4.99 -11.50 14.68
CA SER A 18 -5.58 -10.55 13.74
C SER A 18 -4.88 -10.65 12.39
N PHE A 19 -5.61 -10.39 11.31
CA PHE A 19 -5.10 -10.45 9.94
C PHE A 19 -4.63 -9.07 9.46
N ARG A 20 -3.54 -9.06 8.68
CA ARG A 20 -2.91 -7.87 8.07
C ARG A 20 -2.56 -8.18 6.62
N THR A 21 -2.77 -7.23 5.71
CA THR A 21 -2.37 -7.38 4.30
C THR A 21 -0.94 -6.93 3.99
N HIS A 22 -0.33 -6.10 4.85
CA HIS A 22 1.03 -5.59 4.72
C HIS A 22 2.08 -6.70 4.61
N GLN A 23 3.01 -6.56 3.67
CA GLN A 23 3.98 -7.60 3.35
C GLN A 23 5.33 -6.96 3.06
N VAL A 24 6.31 -7.13 3.96
CA VAL A 24 7.69 -6.65 3.74
C VAL A 24 8.69 -7.67 4.28
N PRO A 25 9.68 -8.14 3.49
CA PRO A 25 9.86 -8.06 2.03
C PRO A 25 9.20 -9.26 1.29
N LEU A 26 8.13 -9.80 1.87
CA LEU A 26 7.51 -11.06 1.48
C LEU A 26 7.01 -11.18 0.01
N PRO A 27 6.51 -10.13 -0.69
CA PRO A 27 5.92 -10.31 -2.02
C PRO A 27 6.92 -10.77 -3.09
N VAL A 28 8.15 -10.24 -3.03
CA VAL A 28 9.24 -10.61 -3.96
C VAL A 28 9.73 -12.01 -3.62
N GLU A 29 9.96 -12.31 -2.35
CA GLU A 29 10.51 -13.60 -1.93
C GLU A 29 9.53 -14.75 -2.13
N TYR A 30 8.25 -14.56 -1.81
CA TYR A 30 7.21 -15.56 -2.12
C TYR A 30 6.95 -15.66 -3.62
N GLY A 31 7.03 -14.57 -4.37
CA GLY A 31 6.96 -14.58 -5.83
C GLY A 31 7.98 -15.55 -6.45
N LYS A 32 9.24 -15.47 -6.00
CA LYS A 32 10.34 -16.38 -6.39
C LYS A 32 10.05 -17.84 -6.09
N LYS A 33 9.38 -18.12 -4.97
CA LYS A 33 9.04 -19.47 -4.50
C LYS A 33 7.70 -19.98 -5.07
N THR A 34 7.02 -19.21 -5.92
CA THR A 34 5.71 -19.57 -6.48
C THR A 34 5.79 -19.78 -8.00
N GLY A 35 5.22 -20.91 -8.47
CA GLY A 35 5.08 -21.23 -9.89
C GLY A 35 4.12 -20.32 -10.67
N ASN A 36 3.74 -20.71 -11.88
CA ASN A 36 2.71 -20.00 -12.64
C ASN A 36 1.35 -20.08 -11.91
N THR A 37 0.58 -19.00 -11.90
CA THR A 37 -0.74 -18.95 -11.24
C THR A 37 -1.88 -18.72 -12.24
N PRO A 38 -3.12 -19.16 -11.95
CA PRO A 38 -4.25 -19.10 -12.90
C PRO A 38 -4.62 -17.69 -13.38
N ASP A 39 -4.22 -16.67 -12.63
CA ASP A 39 -4.38 -15.26 -12.98
C ASP A 39 -3.42 -14.79 -14.08
N GLY A 40 -2.61 -15.69 -14.64
CA GLY A 40 -1.65 -15.42 -15.72
C GLY A 40 -0.28 -14.91 -15.25
N ARG A 41 -0.06 -14.72 -13.94
CA ARG A 41 1.27 -14.34 -13.41
C ARG A 41 2.25 -15.50 -13.62
N ARG A 42 3.43 -15.17 -14.17
CA ARG A 42 4.50 -16.14 -14.45
C ARG A 42 5.25 -16.55 -13.18
N ALA A 43 5.79 -17.77 -13.18
CA ALA A 43 6.63 -18.28 -12.11
C ALA A 43 7.77 -17.29 -11.77
N GLY A 44 8.03 -17.08 -10.49
CA GLY A 44 9.09 -16.21 -10.02
C GLY A 44 8.77 -14.70 -9.97
N MET A 45 7.70 -14.24 -10.62
CA MET A 45 7.32 -12.82 -10.61
C MET A 45 6.86 -12.36 -9.22
N PRO A 46 7.13 -11.11 -8.80
CA PRO A 46 6.62 -10.58 -7.53
C PRO A 46 5.08 -10.59 -7.45
N PHE A 47 4.56 -10.70 -6.22
CA PHE A 47 3.17 -10.34 -5.93
C PHE A 47 3.01 -8.83 -5.73
N GLY A 48 1.78 -8.34 -5.84
CA GLY A 48 1.45 -6.95 -5.45
C GLY A 48 1.80 -6.67 -3.97
N PRO A 49 2.26 -5.45 -3.64
CA PRO A 49 2.59 -5.10 -2.26
C PRO A 49 1.32 -4.93 -1.43
N GLY A 50 1.25 -5.51 -0.25
CA GLY A 50 0.11 -5.25 0.64
C GLY A 50 -1.21 -5.79 0.08
N ALA A 51 -2.19 -4.90 -0.01
CA ALA A 51 -3.50 -5.10 -0.63
C ALA A 51 -3.60 -4.54 -2.07
N ASN A 52 -2.48 -4.17 -2.67
CA ASN A 52 -2.49 -3.62 -4.03
C ASN A 52 -3.02 -4.62 -5.06
N PRO A 53 -3.67 -4.13 -6.14
CA PRO A 53 -3.79 -4.87 -7.38
C PRO A 53 -2.42 -5.40 -7.85
N MET A 54 -2.41 -6.51 -8.57
CA MET A 54 -1.21 -6.98 -9.26
C MET A 54 -0.71 -5.90 -10.22
N HIS A 55 0.61 -5.80 -10.37
CA HIS A 55 1.26 -4.76 -11.16
C HIS A 55 0.64 -4.63 -12.56
N GLY A 56 0.20 -3.40 -12.89
CA GLY A 56 -0.35 -3.06 -14.19
C GLY A 56 -1.77 -3.56 -14.45
N ARG A 57 -2.51 -4.07 -13.45
CA ARG A 57 -3.89 -4.58 -13.66
C ARG A 57 -5.00 -3.60 -13.30
N ASP A 58 -4.66 -2.51 -12.62
CA ASP A 58 -5.56 -1.42 -12.29
C ASP A 58 -5.54 -0.33 -13.38
N GLU A 59 -6.27 -0.60 -14.47
CA GLU A 59 -6.26 0.22 -15.70
C GLU A 59 -7.38 1.28 -15.75
N ASN A 60 -8.33 1.23 -14.80
CA ASN A 60 -9.54 2.07 -14.79
C ASN A 60 -9.40 3.37 -13.98
N GLY A 61 -8.18 3.81 -13.68
CA GLY A 61 -7.91 5.08 -13.01
C GLY A 61 -7.87 5.04 -11.47
N ALA A 62 -7.61 6.21 -10.88
CA ALA A 62 -7.41 6.41 -9.45
C ALA A 62 -8.66 6.03 -8.65
N VAL A 63 -9.83 6.55 -9.03
CA VAL A 63 -11.09 6.33 -8.32
C VAL A 63 -11.46 4.85 -8.33
N ALA A 64 -11.29 4.15 -9.45
CA ALA A 64 -11.61 2.72 -9.54
C ALA A 64 -10.71 1.84 -8.66
N SER A 65 -9.39 2.13 -8.67
CA SER A 65 -8.43 1.39 -7.83
C SER A 65 -8.64 1.67 -6.34
N LEU A 66 -8.81 2.94 -5.95
CA LEU A 66 -9.13 3.36 -4.58
C LEU A 66 -10.43 2.72 -4.07
N THR A 67 -11.49 2.74 -4.90
CA THR A 67 -12.78 2.12 -4.58
C THR A 67 -12.68 0.60 -4.42
N SER A 68 -11.83 -0.05 -5.21
CA SER A 68 -11.64 -1.50 -5.10
C SER A 68 -10.98 -1.88 -3.78
N VAL A 69 -9.98 -1.11 -3.36
CA VAL A 69 -9.25 -1.36 -2.11
C VAL A 69 -10.07 -0.95 -0.89
N SER A 70 -10.88 0.12 -0.96
CA SER A 70 -11.74 0.54 0.16
C SER A 70 -12.86 -0.45 0.49
N LYS A 71 -13.16 -1.41 -0.42
CA LYS A 71 -14.09 -2.51 -0.16
C LYS A 71 -13.50 -3.63 0.69
N LEU A 72 -12.19 -3.64 0.94
CA LEU A 72 -11.58 -4.65 1.80
C LEU A 72 -12.00 -4.41 3.26
N PRO A 73 -12.64 -5.39 3.91
CA PRO A 73 -13.29 -5.14 5.19
C PRO A 73 -12.27 -5.10 6.33
N PHE A 74 -12.01 -3.91 6.86
CA PHE A 74 -11.12 -3.73 8.01
C PHE A 74 -11.68 -4.42 9.27
N ALA A 75 -12.99 -4.65 9.34
CA ALA A 75 -13.63 -5.57 10.29
C ALA A 75 -12.89 -6.91 10.46
N TYR A 76 -12.36 -7.48 9.38
CA TYR A 76 -11.67 -8.79 9.39
C TYR A 76 -10.15 -8.68 9.26
N ALA A 77 -9.61 -7.48 9.06
CA ALA A 77 -8.18 -7.21 8.88
C ALA A 77 -7.70 -6.14 9.85
N LYS A 78 -8.00 -6.32 11.15
CA LYS A 78 -7.76 -5.31 12.20
C LYS A 78 -6.29 -4.94 12.40
N ASP A 79 -5.38 -5.77 11.89
CA ASP A 79 -3.94 -5.49 11.93
C ASP A 79 -3.45 -4.69 10.69
N GLY A 80 -4.36 -4.35 9.76
CA GLY A 80 -4.20 -3.26 8.79
C GLY A 80 -4.30 -3.69 7.32
N ILE A 81 -4.75 -2.76 6.48
CA ILE A 81 -4.90 -2.95 5.03
C ILE A 81 -4.00 -1.95 4.31
N SER A 82 -2.80 -2.38 3.89
CA SER A 82 -1.82 -1.49 3.29
C SER A 82 -2.02 -1.34 1.78
N TYR A 83 -2.27 -0.11 1.32
CA TYR A 83 -2.31 0.25 -0.10
C TYR A 83 -1.22 1.27 -0.44
N THR A 84 -0.47 1.02 -1.51
CA THR A 84 0.52 1.95 -2.09
C THR A 84 0.08 2.45 -3.45
N PHE A 85 -0.39 3.69 -3.48
CA PHE A 85 -0.88 4.38 -4.66
C PHE A 85 0.21 5.29 -5.23
N SER A 86 0.46 5.18 -6.53
CA SER A 86 1.39 6.04 -7.26
C SER A 86 0.67 6.66 -8.44
N ILE A 87 0.68 7.99 -8.54
CA ILE A 87 0.01 8.76 -9.58
C ILE A 87 0.99 9.73 -10.22
N VAL A 88 0.87 9.92 -11.54
CA VAL A 88 1.72 10.91 -12.23
C VAL A 88 1.17 12.33 -11.98
N PRO A 89 2.04 13.35 -11.81
CA PRO A 89 1.61 14.70 -11.42
C PRO A 89 0.52 15.31 -12.32
N ASN A 90 0.66 15.14 -13.63
CA ASN A 90 -0.26 15.71 -14.62
C ASN A 90 -1.68 15.12 -14.53
N SER A 91 -1.82 13.90 -13.99
CA SER A 91 -3.13 13.26 -13.80
C SER A 91 -3.88 13.81 -12.59
N LEU A 92 -3.17 14.39 -11.61
CA LEU A 92 -3.77 15.08 -10.49
C LEU A 92 -4.20 16.51 -10.85
N GLY A 93 -3.58 17.15 -11.84
CA GLY A 93 -3.93 18.52 -12.22
C GLY A 93 -2.86 19.20 -13.06
N LYS A 94 -3.27 20.27 -13.75
CA LYS A 94 -2.38 21.07 -14.62
C LYS A 94 -1.45 22.01 -13.87
N ASP A 95 -1.81 22.34 -12.63
CA ASP A 95 -1.06 23.21 -11.74
C ASP A 95 -1.08 22.65 -10.30
N GLU A 96 -0.24 23.22 -9.46
CA GLU A 96 -0.01 22.72 -8.10
C GLU A 96 -1.25 22.83 -7.21
N ASP A 97 -2.05 23.88 -7.37
CA ASP A 97 -3.26 24.08 -6.58
C ASP A 97 -4.34 23.06 -6.95
N ALA A 98 -4.53 22.82 -8.25
CA ALA A 98 -5.39 21.76 -8.74
C ALA A 98 -4.92 20.37 -8.27
N GLN A 99 -3.60 20.11 -8.29
CA GLN A 99 -3.05 18.84 -7.80
C GLN A 99 -3.35 18.61 -6.32
N LYS A 100 -3.16 19.64 -5.48
CA LYS A 100 -3.47 19.57 -4.04
C LYS A 100 -4.97 19.32 -3.80
N GLN A 101 -5.84 20.07 -4.47
CA GLN A 101 -7.29 19.94 -4.32
C GLN A 101 -7.79 18.56 -4.77
N ASN A 102 -7.34 18.08 -5.92
CA ASN A 102 -7.76 16.78 -6.44
C ASN A 102 -7.22 15.63 -5.61
N LEU A 103 -5.98 15.73 -5.10
CA LEU A 103 -5.45 14.73 -4.18
C LEU A 103 -6.23 14.69 -2.86
N ALA A 104 -6.56 15.85 -2.29
CA ALA A 104 -7.39 15.93 -1.09
C ALA A 104 -8.78 15.32 -1.35
N ALA A 105 -9.41 15.63 -2.48
CA ALA A 105 -10.71 15.05 -2.86
C ALA A 105 -10.67 13.53 -3.06
N LEU A 106 -9.60 12.99 -3.67
CA LEU A 106 -9.39 11.54 -3.77
C LEU A 106 -9.28 10.90 -2.39
N MET A 107 -8.55 11.54 -1.47
CA MET A 107 -8.40 11.06 -0.10
C MET A 107 -9.71 11.14 0.66
N ASP A 108 -10.45 12.24 0.55
CA ASP A 108 -11.77 12.41 1.17
C ASP A 108 -12.74 11.32 0.70
N GLY A 109 -12.76 11.02 -0.60
CA GLY A 109 -13.56 9.93 -1.16
C GLY A 109 -13.10 8.54 -0.71
N TYR A 110 -11.80 8.28 -0.68
CA TYR A 110 -11.24 6.99 -0.27
C TYR A 110 -11.48 6.69 1.21
N PHE A 111 -11.31 7.69 2.08
CA PHE A 111 -11.50 7.58 3.53
C PHE A 111 -12.94 7.90 3.97
N HIS A 112 -13.86 8.12 3.03
CA HIS A 112 -15.25 8.37 3.36
C HIS A 112 -15.82 7.20 4.17
N HIS A 113 -16.33 7.52 5.36
CA HIS A 113 -16.91 6.57 6.29
C HIS A 113 -18.34 6.99 6.60
N GLU A 114 -19.28 6.07 6.40
CA GLU A 114 -20.69 6.29 6.69
C GLU A 114 -21.25 5.09 7.47
N ALA A 115 -21.58 5.32 8.73
CA ALA A 115 -22.20 4.31 9.58
C ALA A 115 -23.72 4.37 9.45
N ALA A 116 -24.33 3.40 8.75
CA ALA A 116 -25.79 3.26 8.71
C ALA A 116 -26.28 2.17 9.67
N THR A 117 -25.81 0.92 9.52
CA THR A 117 -26.02 -0.20 10.46
C THR A 117 -24.87 -1.23 10.36
N VAL A 118 -24.86 -2.25 11.23
CA VAL A 118 -23.81 -3.28 11.35
C VAL A 118 -23.48 -4.00 10.02
N ASN A 119 -24.34 -3.91 8.99
CA ASN A 119 -24.13 -4.49 7.66
C ASN A 119 -24.50 -3.58 6.47
N GLU A 120 -24.82 -2.28 6.69
CA GLU A 120 -25.32 -1.39 5.62
C GLU A 120 -24.61 -0.04 5.58
N GLY A 121 -23.31 0.01 5.88
CA GLY A 121 -22.50 1.24 5.86
C GLY A 121 -21.29 1.17 4.94
N ILE A 122 -20.66 2.33 4.71
CA ILE A 122 -19.37 2.45 4.02
C ILE A 122 -18.28 2.47 5.08
N GLU A 123 -17.48 1.40 5.17
CA GLU A 123 -16.36 1.35 6.13
C GLU A 123 -15.25 2.34 5.74
N GLY A 124 -14.98 2.51 4.44
CA GLY A 124 -13.92 3.35 3.91
C GLY A 124 -12.56 2.63 3.85
N GLY A 125 -11.61 3.23 3.13
CA GLY A 125 -10.24 2.75 3.07
C GLY A 125 -9.51 2.94 4.41
N GLN A 126 -8.58 2.04 4.75
CA GLN A 126 -7.89 2.10 6.05
C GLN A 126 -6.54 2.83 6.01
N HIS A 127 -5.75 2.61 4.96
CA HIS A 127 -4.42 3.22 4.80
C HIS A 127 -4.17 3.56 3.34
N LEU A 128 -3.45 4.66 3.10
CA LEU A 128 -2.99 5.07 1.78
C LEU A 128 -1.55 5.59 1.85
N ASN A 129 -0.66 4.94 1.11
CA ASN A 129 0.63 5.50 0.73
C ASN A 129 0.42 6.28 -0.58
N VAL A 130 0.93 7.50 -0.66
CA VAL A 130 0.84 8.33 -1.85
C VAL A 130 2.23 8.64 -2.38
N ASN A 131 2.47 8.30 -3.65
CA ASN A 131 3.59 8.78 -4.43
C ASN A 131 3.05 9.65 -5.57
N VAL A 132 3.58 10.87 -5.72
CA VAL A 132 3.28 11.75 -6.85
C VAL A 132 4.58 11.93 -7.65
N LEU A 133 4.83 11.04 -8.61
CA LEU A 133 6.09 11.01 -9.37
C LEU A 133 5.96 10.28 -10.70
N ASN A 134 6.87 10.59 -11.63
CA ASN A 134 6.94 9.94 -12.94
C ASN A 134 7.86 8.71 -12.90
N ARG A 135 7.48 7.66 -13.65
CA ARG A 135 8.31 6.47 -13.85
C ARG A 135 9.73 6.83 -14.35
N ASP A 136 9.82 7.79 -15.26
CA ASP A 136 11.09 8.25 -15.84
C ASP A 136 12.04 8.83 -14.79
N THR A 137 11.51 9.47 -13.73
CA THR A 137 12.33 9.95 -12.62
C THR A 137 13.00 8.80 -11.88
N LEU A 138 12.32 7.65 -11.72
CA LEU A 138 12.93 6.47 -11.11
C LEU A 138 13.95 5.82 -12.04
N LEU A 139 13.66 5.78 -13.35
CA LEU A 139 14.61 5.26 -14.34
C LEU A 139 15.90 6.10 -14.37
N ASP A 140 15.81 7.44 -14.37
CA ASP A 140 17.00 8.30 -14.28
C ASP A 140 17.71 8.11 -12.94
N ALA A 141 16.98 7.92 -11.83
CA ALA A 141 17.59 7.70 -10.52
C ALA A 141 18.31 6.35 -10.37
N VAL A 142 17.95 5.34 -11.17
CA VAL A 142 18.67 4.07 -11.24
C VAL A 142 20.03 4.24 -11.93
N GLU A 143 20.08 5.05 -12.99
CA GLU A 143 21.29 5.27 -13.79
C GLU A 143 22.19 6.38 -13.21
N HIS A 144 21.58 7.37 -12.54
CA HIS A 144 22.22 8.56 -11.97
C HIS A 144 21.83 8.80 -10.51
N PRO A 145 22.12 7.87 -9.58
CA PRO A 145 21.71 7.98 -8.18
C PRO A 145 22.22 9.24 -7.48
N GLU A 146 23.36 9.78 -7.91
CA GLU A 146 23.97 11.01 -7.39
C GLU A 146 23.13 12.28 -7.61
N LYS A 147 22.26 12.29 -8.64
CA LYS A 147 21.31 13.40 -8.85
C LYS A 147 20.16 13.39 -7.84
N TYR A 148 19.92 12.25 -7.20
CA TYR A 148 18.75 11.97 -6.38
C TYR A 148 19.10 11.49 -4.96
N PRO A 149 20.01 12.17 -4.23
CA PRO A 149 20.55 11.66 -2.97
C PRO A 149 19.50 11.49 -1.85
N GLN A 150 18.39 12.23 -1.95
CA GLN A 150 17.30 12.22 -0.97
C GLN A 150 15.96 11.75 -1.56
N LEU A 151 15.95 11.23 -2.79
CA LEU A 151 14.71 10.74 -3.41
C LEU A 151 14.09 9.66 -2.54
N THR A 152 12.92 9.98 -2.01
CA THR A 152 12.21 9.16 -1.04
C THR A 152 10.89 8.72 -1.64
N ILE A 153 10.59 7.42 -1.53
CA ILE A 153 9.37 6.83 -2.07
C ILE A 153 8.64 6.03 -1.00
N ARG A 154 7.32 5.95 -1.11
CA ARG A 154 6.45 5.06 -0.33
C ARG A 154 6.39 3.69 -1.02
N VAL A 155 6.59 2.60 -0.27
CA VAL A 155 6.66 1.24 -0.87
C VAL A 155 5.58 0.30 -0.36
N SER A 156 5.53 -0.02 0.92
CA SER A 156 4.53 -0.91 1.52
C SER A 156 4.41 -0.51 2.97
N GLY A 157 3.55 0.47 3.29
CA GLY A 157 3.37 1.08 4.61
C GLY A 157 4.50 1.94 5.20
N TYR A 158 5.67 2.05 4.56
CA TYR A 158 6.77 2.93 4.99
C TYR A 158 7.45 3.64 3.80
N ALA A 159 8.34 4.59 4.13
CA ALA A 159 9.16 5.31 3.18
C ALA A 159 10.61 4.82 3.17
N VAL A 160 11.25 4.83 2.01
CA VAL A 160 12.67 4.49 1.83
C VAL A 160 13.34 5.50 0.92
N ARG A 161 14.66 5.68 1.09
CA ARG A 161 15.46 6.32 0.05
C ARG A 161 15.58 5.35 -1.13
N PHE A 162 15.26 5.81 -2.32
CA PHE A 162 15.29 4.96 -3.52
C PHE A 162 16.69 4.35 -3.77
N ASN A 163 17.74 5.12 -3.50
CA ASN A 163 19.12 4.68 -3.62
C ASN A 163 19.56 3.64 -2.57
N SER A 164 18.77 3.42 -1.51
CA SER A 164 19.04 2.37 -0.52
C SER A 164 18.48 1.01 -0.91
N LEU A 165 17.70 0.94 -1.99
CA LEU A 165 17.15 -0.30 -2.51
C LEU A 165 18.17 -1.02 -3.40
N THR A 166 18.12 -2.35 -3.40
CA THR A 166 18.86 -3.16 -4.39
C THR A 166 18.26 -2.96 -5.80
N ARG A 167 19.04 -3.21 -6.86
CA ARG A 167 18.56 -3.14 -8.27
C ARG A 167 17.28 -3.94 -8.49
N GLU A 168 17.16 -5.12 -7.88
CA GLU A 168 15.95 -5.96 -7.97
C GLU A 168 14.73 -5.28 -7.32
N GLN A 169 14.90 -4.71 -6.13
CA GLN A 169 13.83 -3.98 -5.44
C GLN A 169 13.45 -2.69 -6.17
N GLN A 170 14.42 -2.00 -6.79
CA GLN A 170 14.15 -0.86 -7.65
C GLN A 170 13.32 -1.27 -8.86
N GLN A 171 13.67 -2.39 -9.50
CA GLN A 171 12.91 -2.91 -10.64
C GLN A 171 11.48 -3.30 -10.25
N ASP A 172 11.28 -3.89 -9.06
CA ASP A 172 9.96 -4.17 -8.51
C ASP A 172 9.15 -2.87 -8.39
N VAL A 173 9.69 -1.84 -7.71
CA VAL A 173 9.05 -0.53 -7.56
C VAL A 173 8.69 0.10 -8.90
N ILE A 174 9.63 0.08 -9.85
CA ILE A 174 9.41 0.64 -11.18
C ILE A 174 8.29 -0.13 -11.88
N SER A 175 8.26 -1.46 -11.80
CA SER A 175 7.25 -2.29 -12.50
C SER A 175 5.81 -2.08 -12.03
N ARG A 176 5.59 -1.41 -10.88
CA ARG A 176 4.26 -1.15 -10.32
C ARG A 176 3.44 -0.23 -11.23
N THR A 177 2.14 -0.14 -10.92
CA THR A 177 1.22 0.76 -11.59
C THR A 177 1.54 2.21 -11.23
N PHE A 178 1.58 3.05 -12.26
CA PHE A 178 1.60 4.50 -12.16
C PHE A 178 0.31 4.98 -12.78
N THR A 179 -0.60 5.47 -11.96
CA THR A 179 -1.93 5.87 -12.40
C THR A 179 -1.83 7.11 -13.28
N GLU A 180 -2.35 7.02 -14.51
CA GLU A 180 -2.29 8.08 -15.54
C GLU A 180 -3.62 8.82 -15.73
N GLN A 181 -4.69 8.37 -15.07
CA GLN A 181 -6.01 8.99 -15.14
C GLN A 181 -6.74 8.89 -13.80
N MET A 182 -7.62 9.86 -13.52
CA MET A 182 -8.47 9.88 -12.32
C MET A 182 -9.47 8.74 -12.32
#